data_AF-A0A957LT00-F1
#
_entry.id   AF-A0A957LT00-F1
#
_cell.length_a   1.000
_cell.length_b   1.000
_cell.length_c   1.000
_cell.angle_alpha   90.00
_cell.angle_beta   90.00
_cell.angle_gamma   90.00
#
_symmetry.space_group_name_H-M   'P 1'
#
loop_
_entity.id
_entity.type
_entity.pdbx_description
1 polymer ?
#
loop_
_entity_poly.entity_id
_entity_poly.type
_entity_poly.pdbx_seq_one_letter_code
_entity_poly.pdbx_strand_id
1 'polypeptide(L)'
;RLRHHLRPVARPHWHIDYLRQVAVLRAIWYVVDTVRWEHGLASLLGRMAAPVPCAGFGASDCSCATHAFYRETEPACDELAALAASVQLPPLHCAALPGLGSPPLR
;
A
#
# COMPACT_ATOMS: atom_id res chain seq x y z
N ARG A 1 2.19 13.79 0.33
CA ARG A 1 2.61 12.52 0.97
C ARG A 1 3.42 11.63 0.03
N LEU A 2 2.95 11.33 -1.20
CA LEU A 2 3.66 10.44 -2.15
C LEU A 2 5.14 10.76 -2.39
N ARG A 3 5.52 12.05 -2.55
CA ARG A 3 6.92 12.46 -2.71
C ARG A 3 7.85 12.00 -1.56
N HIS A 4 7.36 11.89 -0.33
CA HIS A 4 8.14 11.36 0.80
C HIS A 4 8.44 9.87 0.59
N HIS A 5 7.42 9.09 0.24
CA HIS A 5 7.51 7.66 0.01
C HIS A 5 8.20 7.26 -1.31
N LEU A 6 8.57 8.23 -2.15
CA LEU A 6 9.37 7.99 -3.35
C LEU A 6 10.86 8.24 -3.14
N ARG A 7 11.25 8.92 -2.06
CA ARG A 7 12.66 9.25 -1.75
C ARG A 7 13.31 8.16 -0.90
N PRO A 8 14.63 7.94 -1.01
CA PRO A 8 15.35 7.04 -0.10
C PRO A 8 15.09 7.37 1.37
N VAL A 9 14.92 6.33 2.20
CA VAL A 9 14.62 6.48 3.63
C VAL A 9 15.92 6.61 4.42
N ALA A 10 16.32 7.84 4.75
CA ALA A 10 17.46 8.09 5.63
C ALA A 10 17.09 8.05 7.12
N ARG A 11 15.86 8.47 7.45
CA ARG A 11 15.33 8.52 8.82
C ARG A 11 13.88 8.03 8.80
N PRO A 12 13.63 6.76 9.15
CA PRO A 12 12.27 6.21 9.12
C PRO A 12 11.41 6.86 10.20
N HIS A 13 10.18 7.20 9.86
CA HIS A 13 9.22 7.79 10.80
C HIS A 13 7.90 7.00 10.83
N TRP A 14 7.41 6.57 9.68
CA TRP A 14 6.20 5.77 9.58
C TRP A 14 6.51 4.27 9.44
N HIS A 15 5.57 3.40 9.82
CA HIS A 15 5.71 1.94 9.69
C HIS A 15 6.20 1.52 8.29
N ILE A 16 5.64 2.12 7.23
CA ILE A 16 6.05 1.85 5.85
C ILE A 16 7.49 2.29 5.54
N ASP A 17 8.03 3.30 6.22
CA ASP A 17 9.40 3.75 5.99
C ASP A 17 10.42 2.69 6.40
N TYR A 18 10.14 1.92 7.47
CA TYR A 18 10.96 0.78 7.88
C TYR A 18 10.92 -0.35 6.84
N LEU A 19 9.74 -0.68 6.30
CA LEU A 19 9.64 -1.68 5.23
C LEU A 19 10.39 -1.25 3.97
N ARG A 20 10.34 0.04 3.62
CA ARG A 20 11.04 0.59 2.46
C ARG A 20 12.57 0.52 2.54
N GLN A 21 13.15 0.24 3.71
CA GLN A 21 14.59 -0.02 3.83
C GLN A 21 14.98 -1.40 3.29
N VAL A 22 14.04 -2.33 3.22
CA VAL A 22 14.27 -3.73 2.81
C VAL A 22 13.39 -4.19 1.65
N ALA A 23 12.46 -3.33 1.20
CA ALA A 23 11.51 -3.62 0.13
C ALA A 23 11.61 -2.61 -1.02
N VAL A 24 11.34 -3.10 -2.22
CA VAL A 24 11.26 -2.27 -3.43
C VAL A 24 9.83 -1.80 -3.63
N LEU A 25 9.64 -0.48 -3.80
CA LEU A 25 8.35 0.07 -4.20
C LEU A 25 8.12 -0.19 -5.70
N ARG A 26 7.18 -1.09 -6.01
CA ARG A 26 6.85 -1.53 -7.37
C ARG A 26 5.77 -0.71 -8.05
N ALA A 27 4.76 -0.31 -7.29
CA ALA A 27 3.63 0.45 -7.79
C ALA A 27 2.98 1.26 -6.67
N ILE A 28 2.22 2.27 -7.07
CA ILE A 28 1.37 3.06 -6.19
C ILE A 28 -0.05 3.01 -6.73
N TRP A 29 -0.98 2.57 -5.90
CA TRP A 29 -2.41 2.74 -6.14
C TRP A 29 -2.93 3.93 -5.33
N TYR A 30 -3.72 4.78 -5.96
CA TYR A 30 -4.27 5.97 -5.30
C TYR A 30 -5.64 6.37 -5.86
N VAL A 31 -6.44 7.00 -5.00
CA VAL A 31 -7.72 7.62 -5.33
C VAL A 31 -7.57 9.13 -5.20
N VAL A 32 -8.15 9.89 -6.13
CA VAL A 32 -8.23 11.36 -6.07
C VAL A 32 -9.65 11.75 -5.70
N ASP A 33 -9.85 12.06 -4.42
CA ASP A 33 -11.15 12.40 -3.85
C ASP A 33 -10.96 13.35 -2.64
N THR A 34 -12.01 14.06 -2.25
CA THR A 34 -12.08 14.85 -1.00
C THR A 34 -12.29 13.94 0.21
N VAL A 35 -12.85 12.74 0.01
CA VAL A 35 -13.05 11.74 1.06
C VAL A 35 -11.77 10.92 1.30
N ARG A 36 -11.49 10.59 2.57
CA ARG A 36 -10.40 9.69 2.95
C ARG A 36 -10.80 8.23 2.80
N TRP A 37 -10.21 7.55 1.83
CA TRP A 37 -10.54 6.16 1.48
C TRP A 37 -9.66 5.08 2.12
N GLU A 38 -8.82 5.44 3.10
CA GLU A 38 -7.87 4.52 3.72
C GLU A 38 -8.53 3.24 4.26
N HIS A 39 -9.64 3.37 5.01
CA HIS A 39 -10.36 2.22 5.55
C HIS A 39 -11.09 1.41 4.46
N GLY A 40 -11.61 2.09 3.43
CA GLY A 40 -12.25 1.44 2.29
C GLY A 40 -11.25 0.59 1.50
N LEU A 41 -10.04 1.13 1.26
CA LEU A 41 -8.95 0.43 0.60
C LEU A 41 -8.41 -0.73 1.45
N ALA A 42 -8.26 -0.54 2.77
CA ALA A 42 -7.89 -1.65 3.66
C ALA A 42 -8.92 -2.79 3.62
N SER A 43 -10.21 -2.44 3.64
CA SER A 43 -11.30 -3.43 3.53
C SER A 43 -11.31 -4.13 2.18
N LEU A 44 -10.97 -3.43 1.10
CA LEU A 44 -10.81 -3.99 -0.24
C LEU A 44 -9.68 -5.02 -0.29
N LEU A 45 -8.49 -4.63 0.19
CA LEU A 45 -7.29 -5.46 0.20
C LEU A 45 -7.49 -6.74 1.03
N GLY A 46 -8.21 -6.64 2.15
CA GLY A 46 -8.55 -7.81 2.97
C GLY A 46 -9.40 -8.87 2.28
N ARG A 47 -10.00 -8.58 1.12
CA ARG A 47 -10.74 -9.59 0.31
C ARG A 47 -9.84 -10.45 -0.58
N MET A 48 -8.59 -10.02 -0.82
CA MET A 48 -7.71 -10.65 -1.81
C MET A 48 -6.29 -10.94 -1.31
N ALA A 49 -5.96 -10.49 -0.09
CA ALA A 49 -4.65 -10.65 0.52
C ALA A 49 -4.80 -10.92 2.02
N ALA A 50 -3.83 -11.64 2.58
CA ALA A 50 -3.81 -11.93 4.01
C ALA A 50 -3.29 -10.70 4.78
N PRO A 51 -3.83 -10.36 5.96
CA PRO A 51 -3.23 -9.35 6.80
C PRO A 51 -1.80 -9.77 7.19
N VAL A 52 -0.86 -8.81 7.26
CA VAL A 52 0.47 -9.13 7.81
C VAL A 52 0.36 -9.54 9.29
N PRO A 53 1.20 -10.46 9.79
CA PRO A 53 1.18 -10.91 11.18
C PRO A 53 1.83 -9.87 12.13
N CYS A 54 1.42 -8.60 12.00
CA CYS A 54 1.86 -7.48 12.82
C CYS A 54 0.64 -6.58 13.07
N ALA A 55 -0.01 -6.78 14.22
CA ALA A 55 -1.19 -6.01 14.60
C ALA A 55 -0.86 -4.52 14.71
N GLY A 56 -1.77 -3.66 14.25
CA GLY A 56 -1.63 -2.21 14.23
C GLY A 56 -0.67 -1.66 13.16
N PHE A 57 -0.08 -2.52 12.33
CA PHE A 57 0.84 -2.05 11.29
C PHE A 57 0.12 -1.12 10.30
N GLY A 58 0.58 0.12 10.21
CA GLY A 58 -0.04 1.14 9.36
C GLY A 58 -1.41 1.63 9.84
N ALA A 59 -1.88 1.21 11.02
CA ALA A 59 -3.20 1.50 11.57
C ALA A 59 -3.11 2.11 12.99
N SER A 60 -2.04 2.86 13.29
CA SER A 60 -1.77 3.39 14.65
C SER A 60 -2.75 4.47 15.10
N ASP A 61 -3.42 5.13 14.18
CA ASP A 61 -4.38 6.22 14.40
C ASP A 61 -5.84 5.79 14.16
N CYS A 62 -6.10 4.49 13.99
CA CYS A 62 -7.45 3.94 13.84
C CYS A 62 -7.62 2.61 14.60
N SER A 63 -8.82 2.04 14.57
CA SER A 63 -9.15 0.76 15.22
C SER A 63 -9.00 -0.46 14.32
N CYS A 64 -8.46 -0.30 13.10
CA CYS A 64 -8.25 -1.41 12.18
C CYS A 64 -7.16 -2.36 12.71
N ALA A 65 -7.34 -3.66 12.47
CA ALA A 65 -6.35 -4.66 12.89
C ALA A 65 -4.98 -4.45 12.21
N THR A 66 -4.98 -4.05 10.95
CA THR A 66 -3.79 -3.66 10.18
C THR A 66 -4.21 -2.95 8.89
N HIS A 67 -3.35 -2.11 8.33
CA HIS A 67 -3.45 -1.58 6.96
C HIS A 67 -2.41 -2.19 6.02
N ALA A 68 -1.67 -3.21 6.47
CA ALA A 68 -0.71 -3.93 5.65
C ALA A 68 -1.18 -5.35 5.35
N PHE A 69 -1.05 -5.74 4.08
CA PHE A 69 -1.51 -7.01 3.55
C PHE A 69 -0.39 -7.67 2.74
N TYR A 70 -0.36 -8.99 2.75
CA TYR A 70 0.59 -9.83 2.05
C TYR A 70 -0.14 -10.74 1.05
N ARG A 71 0.43 -10.84 -0.14
CA ARG A 71 0.05 -11.78 -1.20
C ARG A 71 1.34 -12.29 -1.82
N GLU A 72 1.36 -13.59 -2.13
CA GLU A 72 2.52 -14.23 -2.74
C GLU A 72 2.77 -13.75 -4.18
N THR A 73 1.71 -13.41 -4.90
CA THR A 73 1.76 -12.92 -6.27
C THR A 73 1.53 -11.41 -6.35
N GLU A 74 2.33 -10.73 -7.16
CA GLU A 74 2.17 -9.30 -7.45
C GLU A 74 0.80 -9.07 -8.13
N PRO A 75 -0.09 -8.21 -7.59
CA PRO A 75 -1.36 -7.93 -8.22
C PRO A 75 -1.16 -7.07 -9.48
N ALA A 76 -1.92 -7.38 -10.54
CA ALA A 76 -1.94 -6.52 -11.71
C ALA A 76 -2.62 -5.18 -11.38
N CYS A 77 -2.18 -4.09 -12.02
CA CYS A 77 -2.81 -2.78 -11.83
C CYS A 77 -4.34 -2.84 -12.04
N ASP A 78 -4.78 -3.55 -13.09
CA ASP A 78 -6.19 -3.65 -13.48
C ASP A 78 -7.00 -4.53 -12.51
N GLU A 79 -6.37 -5.49 -11.84
CA GLU A 79 -7.03 -6.39 -10.88
C GLU A 79 -7.61 -5.59 -9.70
N LEU A 80 -6.80 -4.72 -9.11
CA LEU A 80 -7.21 -3.87 -7.99
C LEU A 80 -8.25 -2.83 -8.42
N ALA A 81 -8.10 -2.27 -9.62
CA ALA A 81 -9.05 -1.29 -10.16
C ALA A 81 -10.42 -1.92 -10.43
N ALA A 82 -10.46 -3.12 -11.00
CA ALA A 82 -11.69 -3.87 -11.21
C ALA A 82 -12.39 -4.23 -9.89
N LEU A 83 -11.62 -4.65 -8.87
CA LEU A 83 -12.16 -4.94 -7.55
C LEU A 83 -12.70 -3.67 -6.87
N ALA A 84 -12.00 -2.53 -7.00
CA ALA A 84 -12.49 -1.25 -6.48
C ALA A 84 -13.82 -0.84 -7.12
N ALA A 85 -13.95 -1.00 -8.44
CA ALA A 85 -15.18 -0.70 -9.17
C ALA A 85 -16.36 -1.59 -8.72
N SER A 86 -16.12 -2.87 -8.40
CA SER A 86 -17.18 -3.79 -7.97
C SER A 86 -17.79 -3.44 -6.61
N VAL A 87 -17.08 -2.67 -5.79
CA VAL A 87 -17.53 -2.17 -4.48
C VAL A 87 -17.82 -0.66 -4.46
N GLN A 88 -18.02 -0.06 -5.64
CA GLN A 88 -18.37 1.35 -5.82
C GLN A 88 -17.37 2.33 -5.16
N LEU A 89 -16.09 1.95 -5.09
CA LEU A 89 -15.03 2.90 -4.76
C LEU A 89 -14.82 3.88 -5.94
N PRO A 90 -14.30 5.10 -5.68
CA PRO A 90 -13.93 6.00 -6.76
C PRO A 90 -12.81 5.40 -7.63
N PRO A 91 -12.55 5.98 -8.81
CA PRO A 91 -11.52 5.49 -9.72
C PRO A 91 -10.17 5.30 -9.01
N LEU A 92 -9.71 4.04 -8.99
CA LEU A 92 -8.41 3.68 -8.46
C LEU A 92 -7.37 3.78 -9.58
N HIS A 93 -6.44 4.72 -9.44
CA HIS A 93 -5.35 4.89 -10.38
C HIS A 93 -4.15 4.04 -9.96
N CYS A 94 -3.46 3.44 -10.93
CA CYS A 94 -2.21 2.71 -10.72
C CYS A 94 -1.05 3.43 -11.41
N ALA A 95 0.04 3.65 -10.67
CA ALA A 95 1.31 4.11 -11.21
C ALA A 95 2.37 3.04 -10.96
N ALA A 96 2.67 2.24 -12.00
CA ALA A 96 3.77 1.29 -11.97
C ALA A 96 5.12 2.03 -12.01
N LEU A 97 6.05 1.62 -11.15
CA LEU A 97 7.37 2.23 -11.01
C LEU A 97 8.43 1.25 -11.53
N PRO A 98 9.09 1.54 -12.67
CA PRO A 98 10.19 0.71 -13.14
C PRO A 98 11.39 0.82 -12.19
N GLY A 99 11.70 -0.28 -11.50
CA GLY A 99 13.02 -0.57 -10.93
C GLY A 99 13.68 0.54 -10.10
N LEU A 100 13.11 0.91 -8.95
CA LEU A 100 13.94 1.42 -7.85
C LEU A 100 14.70 0.22 -7.28
N GLY A 101 15.93 -0.01 -7.72
CA GLY A 101 16.74 -1.18 -7.39
C GLY A 101 16.72 -1.52 -5.90
N SER A 102 16.69 -2.82 -5.59
CA SER A 102 16.75 -3.32 -4.21
C SER A 102 17.93 -2.69 -3.48
N PRO A 103 17.74 -2.14 -2.26
CA PRO A 103 18.87 -1.89 -1.40
C PRO A 103 19.58 -3.23 -1.14
N PRO A 104 20.92 -3.27 -1.14
CA PRO A 104 21.63 -4.50 -0.81
C PRO A 104 21.20 -4.94 0.60
N LEU A 105 20.81 -6.22 0.70
CA LEU A 105 20.65 -6.87 1.99
C LEU A 105 21.98 -6.72 2.73
N ARG A 106 21.97 -6.04 3.88
CA ARG A 106 23.10 -6.02 4.82
C ARG A 106 22.94 -7.15 5.82
#